data_AF-A0A1H5K2M4-F1
#
_entry.id   AF-A0A1H5K2M4-F1
#
_cell.length_a   1.000
_cell.length_b   1.000
_cell.length_c   1.000
_cell.angle_alpha   90.00
_cell.angle_beta   90.00
_cell.angle_gamma   90.00
#
_symmetry.space_group_name_H-M   'P 1'
#
loop_
_entity.id
_entity.type
_entity.pdbx_description
1 polymer ?
#
loop_
_entity_poly.entity_id
_entity_poly.type
_entity_poly.pdbx_seq_one_letter_code
_entity_poly.pdbx_strand_id
1 'polypeptide(L)'
;MSPQTRDRVAPIPRTIDGIADALPSALRAAFNAEARTTEAADLEACLSKWWATAVLEAAAPNDAATPPGTVSMTTVFLRRIAAGGAVDWNEIDAMRERRGAQHIDWDAIDRARVAAGAA
;
A
#
# COMPACT_ATOMS: atom_id res chain seq x y z
N MET A 1 11.26 -22.43 -23.86
CA MET A 1 10.29 -21.35 -23.55
C MET A 1 10.19 -21.25 -22.05
N SER A 2 10.88 -20.30 -21.43
CA SER A 2 10.75 -20.08 -19.98
C SER A 2 9.47 -19.30 -19.74
N PRO A 3 8.53 -19.78 -18.90
CA PRO A 3 7.40 -18.98 -18.49
C PRO A 3 7.91 -17.82 -17.64
N GLN A 4 7.55 -16.60 -18.02
CA GLN A 4 7.75 -15.40 -17.24
C GLN A 4 7.01 -15.60 -15.92
N THR A 5 7.73 -15.88 -14.83
CA THR A 5 7.20 -15.69 -13.48
C THR A 5 6.96 -14.20 -13.37
N ARG A 6 5.74 -13.76 -13.72
CA ARG A 6 5.23 -12.46 -13.28
C ARG A 6 5.44 -12.47 -11.78
N ASP A 7 6.41 -11.70 -11.33
CA ASP A 7 6.77 -11.50 -9.94
C ASP A 7 5.47 -11.09 -9.23
N ARG A 8 4.76 -12.09 -8.68
CA ARG A 8 3.58 -11.83 -7.88
C ARG A 8 4.15 -11.17 -6.64
N VAL A 9 3.97 -9.85 -6.57
CA VAL A 9 4.29 -9.07 -5.37
C VAL A 9 3.67 -9.82 -4.20
N ALA A 10 4.52 -10.42 -3.36
CA ALA A 10 4.06 -11.14 -2.18
C ALA A 10 3.49 -10.11 -1.20
N PRO A 11 2.49 -10.49 -0.38
CA PRO A 11 2.00 -9.60 0.66
C PRO A 11 3.14 -9.22 1.61
N ILE A 12 3.20 -7.94 1.97
CA ILE A 12 4.24 -7.39 2.84
C ILE A 12 4.00 -7.93 4.26
N PRO A 13 4.90 -8.76 4.81
CA PRO A 13 4.76 -9.24 6.17
C PRO A 13 4.90 -8.09 7.17
N ARG A 14 4.06 -8.05 8.22
CA ARG A 14 4.15 -7.09 9.34
C ARG A 14 5.28 -7.45 10.32
N THR A 15 6.48 -7.59 9.79
CA THR A 15 7.71 -7.90 10.53
C THR A 15 8.76 -6.86 10.19
N ILE A 16 9.79 -6.74 11.03
CA ILE A 16 10.88 -5.78 10.79
C ILE A 16 11.52 -6.01 9.42
N ASP A 17 11.92 -7.24 9.12
CA ASP A 17 12.58 -7.57 7.85
C ASP A 17 11.64 -7.38 6.65
N GLY A 18 10.39 -7.85 6.76
CA GLY A 18 9.40 -7.71 5.68
C GLY A 18 9.09 -6.26 5.32
N ILE A 19 8.96 -5.38 6.32
CA ILE A 19 8.74 -3.95 6.10
C ILE A 19 10.01 -3.28 5.56
N ALA A 20 11.19 -3.60 6.10
CA ALA A 20 12.45 -3.03 5.63
C ALA A 20 12.69 -3.34 4.16
N ASP A 21 12.47 -4.58 3.73
CA ASP A 21 12.66 -5.02 2.35
C ASP A 21 11.70 -4.32 1.37
N ALA A 22 10.45 -4.09 1.80
CA ALA A 22 9.43 -3.44 0.98
C ALA A 22 9.63 -1.92 0.86
N LEU A 23 10.33 -1.28 1.81
CA LEU A 23 10.56 0.16 1.76
C LEU A 23 11.69 0.54 0.79
N PRO A 24 11.54 1.67 0.05
CA PRO A 24 12.64 2.31 -0.66
C PRO A 24 13.82 2.62 0.26
N SER A 25 15.04 2.65 -0.28
CA SER A 25 16.27 2.86 0.50
C SER A 25 16.23 4.09 1.40
N ALA A 26 15.65 5.20 0.91
CA ALA A 26 15.49 6.45 1.67
C ALA A 26 14.61 6.28 2.91
N LEU A 27 13.51 5.53 2.82
CA LEU A 27 12.57 5.32 3.92
C LEU A 27 13.03 4.18 4.84
N ARG A 28 13.71 3.17 4.30
CA ARG A 28 14.25 2.03 5.07
C ARG A 28 15.20 2.48 6.18
N ALA A 29 16.04 3.48 5.92
CA ALA A 29 16.96 4.01 6.93
C ALA A 29 16.20 4.65 8.11
N ALA A 30 15.14 5.43 7.84
CA ALA A 30 14.29 6.05 8.85
C ALA A 30 13.51 5.00 9.66
N PHE A 31 12.93 4.01 8.98
CA PHE A 31 12.27 2.88 9.64
C PHE A 31 13.22 2.14 10.60
N ASN A 32 14.41 1.75 10.13
CA ASN A 32 15.38 1.04 10.94
C ASN A 32 15.89 1.87 12.13
N ALA A 33 15.93 3.20 12.02
CA ALA A 33 16.26 4.07 13.13
C ALA A 33 15.14 4.07 14.17
N GLU A 34 13.89 4.30 13.75
CA GLU A 34 12.72 4.33 14.64
C GLU A 34 12.47 2.98 15.32
N ALA A 35 12.50 1.88 14.57
CA ALA A 35 12.28 0.53 15.10
C ALA A 35 13.32 0.13 16.16
N ARG A 36 14.58 0.58 16.04
CA ARG A 36 15.64 0.32 17.03
C ARG A 36 15.48 1.10 18.32
N THR A 37 14.83 2.25 18.29
CA THR A 37 14.61 3.11 19.46
C THR A 37 13.22 2.98 20.06
N THR A 38 12.31 2.28 19.38
CA THR A 38 10.94 2.04 19.85
C THR A 38 10.95 1.02 20.99
N GLU A 39 10.26 1.32 22.10
CA GLU A 39 10.10 0.37 23.19
C GLU A 39 9.21 -0.81 22.79
N ALA A 40 9.39 -1.97 23.42
CA ALA A 40 8.64 -3.17 23.07
C ALA A 40 7.11 -3.00 23.16
N ALA A 41 6.64 -2.15 24.08
CA ALA A 41 5.22 -1.83 24.24
C ALA A 41 4.62 -1.07 23.05
N ASP A 42 5.44 -0.28 22.33
CA ASP A 42 5.00 0.57 21.21
C ASP A 42 5.40 -0.02 19.84
N LEU A 43 6.11 -1.15 19.83
CA LEU A 43 6.65 -1.74 18.61
C LEU A 43 5.54 -2.11 17.61
N GLU A 44 4.39 -2.62 18.08
CA GLU A 44 3.28 -2.97 17.20
C GLU A 44 2.68 -1.75 16.48
N ALA A 45 2.57 -0.63 17.18
CA ALA A 45 2.10 0.64 16.60
C ALA A 45 3.11 1.18 15.57
N CYS A 46 4.41 1.10 15.89
CA CYS A 46 5.49 1.45 14.98
C CYS A 46 5.46 0.59 13.70
N LEU A 47 5.37 -0.74 13.85
CA LEU A 47 5.25 -1.67 12.73
C LEU A 47 3.98 -1.41 11.90
N SER A 48 2.85 -1.11 12.54
CA SER A 48 1.60 -0.80 11.84
C SER A 48 1.70 0.47 10.99
N LYS A 49 2.29 1.54 11.55
CA LYS A 49 2.55 2.79 10.83
C LYS A 49 3.45 2.55 9.62
N TRP A 50 4.59 1.87 9.82
CA TRP A 50 5.57 1.66 8.75
C TRP A 50 5.11 0.64 7.70
N TRP A 51 4.31 -0.34 8.10
CA TRP A 51 3.62 -1.23 7.16
C TRP A 51 2.64 -0.45 6.28
N ALA A 52 1.84 0.45 6.85
CA ALA A 52 0.95 1.30 6.07
C ALA A 52 1.74 2.16 5.06
N THR A 53 2.87 2.74 5.47
CA THR A 53 3.77 3.44 4.55
C THR A 53 4.26 2.53 3.44
N ALA A 54 4.73 1.32 3.74
CA ALA A 54 5.22 0.38 2.73
C ALA A 54 4.13 -0.02 1.71
N VAL A 55 2.89 -0.22 2.15
CA VAL A 55 1.74 -0.50 1.28
C VAL A 55 1.46 0.69 0.34
N LEU A 56 1.54 1.93 0.85
CA LEU A 56 1.35 3.13 0.03
C LEU A 56 2.48 3.31 -0.99
N GLU A 57 3.73 3.05 -0.61
CA GLU A 57 4.89 3.12 -1.51
C GLU A 57 4.80 2.07 -2.62
N ALA A 58 4.41 0.84 -2.31
CA ALA A 58 4.17 -0.20 -3.31
C ALA A 58 3.06 0.18 -4.31
N ALA A 59 2.12 1.00 -3.86
CA ALA A 59 1.01 1.47 -4.65
C ALA A 59 1.26 2.77 -5.41
N ALA A 60 2.45 3.39 -5.27
CA ALA A 60 2.79 4.72 -5.77
C ALA A 60 1.97 5.09 -7.02
N PRO A 61 0.99 5.99 -6.89
CA PRO A 61 0.02 6.20 -7.95
C PRO A 61 0.69 6.95 -9.11
N ASN A 62 0.27 6.68 -10.33
CA ASN A 62 0.62 7.52 -11.49
C ASN A 62 -0.23 8.80 -11.47
N ASP A 63 -0.26 9.51 -10.34
CA ASP A 63 -1.18 10.63 -10.12
C ASP A 63 -0.64 11.95 -10.68
N ALA A 64 -0.18 11.93 -11.94
CA ALA A 64 0.37 13.10 -12.62
C ALA A 64 -0.67 14.21 -12.86
N ALA A 65 -1.95 13.96 -12.57
CA ALA A 65 -3.07 14.85 -12.91
C ALA A 65 -3.85 15.41 -11.72
N THR A 66 -3.58 15.00 -10.47
CA THR A 66 -4.32 15.53 -9.32
C THR A 66 -3.83 16.93 -8.92
N PRO A 67 -4.71 17.95 -8.89
CA PRO A 67 -4.34 19.28 -8.42
C PRO A 67 -3.94 19.25 -6.94
N PRO A 68 -2.93 20.05 -6.54
CA PRO A 68 -2.53 20.15 -5.14
C PRO A 68 -3.74 20.57 -4.26
N GLY A 69 -3.89 19.91 -3.11
CA GLY A 69 -4.99 20.15 -2.18
C GLY A 69 -6.27 19.34 -2.45
N THR A 70 -6.30 18.51 -3.50
CA THR A 70 -7.42 17.60 -3.78
C THR A 70 -7.09 16.17 -3.35
N VAL A 71 -7.99 15.52 -2.63
CA VAL A 71 -7.86 14.08 -2.32
C VAL A 71 -8.59 13.30 -3.41
N SER A 72 -7.84 12.57 -4.24
CA SER A 72 -8.40 11.69 -5.26
C SER A 72 -9.05 10.45 -4.62
N MET A 73 -10.06 9.87 -5.28
CA MET A 73 -10.65 8.59 -4.84
C MET A 73 -9.59 7.48 -4.75
N THR A 74 -8.61 7.47 -5.65
CA THR A 74 -7.41 6.62 -5.56
C THR A 74 -6.77 6.73 -4.17
N THR A 75 -6.46 7.97 -3.72
CA THR A 75 -5.85 8.22 -2.42
C THR A 75 -6.72 7.70 -1.26
N VAL A 76 -8.04 7.84 -1.35
CA VAL A 76 -8.97 7.31 -0.33
C VAL A 76 -8.87 5.78 -0.23
N PHE A 77 -8.89 5.07 -1.36
CA PHE A 77 -8.75 3.61 -1.37
C PHE A 77 -7.40 3.16 -0.83
N LEU A 78 -6.31 3.77 -1.29
CA LEU A 78 -4.96 3.45 -0.84
C LEU A 78 -4.82 3.58 0.69
N ARG A 79 -5.32 4.68 1.27
CA ARG A 79 -5.32 4.89 2.72
C ARG A 79 -6.15 3.86 3.46
N ARG A 80 -7.32 3.48 2.91
CA ARG A 80 -8.20 2.48 3.53
C ARG A 80 -7.54 1.10 3.57
N ILE A 81 -6.88 0.71 2.47
CA ILE A 81 -6.14 -0.56 2.36
C ILE A 81 -4.94 -0.56 3.32
N ALA A 82 -4.16 0.53 3.34
CA ALA A 82 -3.00 0.69 4.21
C ALA A 82 -3.37 0.73 5.71
N ALA A 83 -4.60 1.13 6.06
CA ALA A 83 -5.12 1.02 7.42
C ALA A 83 -5.53 -0.41 7.80
N GLY A 84 -5.48 -1.37 6.87
CA GLY A 84 -5.98 -2.74 7.08
C GLY A 84 -7.49 -2.80 7.26
N GLY A 85 -8.23 -1.79 6.79
CA GLY A 85 -9.69 -1.75 6.92
C GLY A 85 -10.36 -2.82 6.08
N ALA A 86 -11.54 -3.28 6.51
CA ALA A 86 -12.39 -4.12 5.69
C ALA A 86 -12.80 -3.35 4.42
N VAL A 87 -12.43 -3.88 3.27
CA VAL A 87 -12.79 -3.36 1.95
C VAL A 87 -13.73 -4.39 1.31
N ASP A 88 -14.94 -3.96 0.96
CA ASP A 88 -15.84 -4.77 0.15
C ASP A 88 -15.38 -4.70 -1.32
N TRP A 89 -14.66 -5.73 -1.74
CA TRP A 89 -14.12 -5.80 -3.10
C TRP A 89 -15.19 -5.96 -4.16
N ASN A 90 -16.33 -6.58 -3.83
CA ASN A 90 -17.45 -6.68 -4.78
C ASN A 90 -18.06 -5.29 -5.05
N GLU A 91 -18.16 -4.45 -4.02
CA GLU A 91 -18.62 -3.07 -4.16
C GLU A 91 -17.62 -2.23 -4.99
N ILE A 92 -16.31 -2.42 -4.76
CA ILE A 92 -15.27 -1.75 -5.54
C ILE A 92 -15.30 -2.17 -7.01
N ASP A 93 -15.45 -3.46 -7.29
CA ASP A 93 -15.55 -3.97 -8.67
C ASP A 93 -16.78 -3.39 -9.38
N ALA A 94 -17.93 -3.33 -8.70
CA ALA A 94 -19.13 -2.69 -9.23
C ALA A 94 -18.96 -1.18 -9.48
N MET A 95 -18.09 -0.51 -8.70
CA MET A 95 -17.77 0.90 -8.91
C MET A 95 -16.80 1.11 -10.07
N ARG A 96 -15.87 0.18 -10.32
CA ARG A 96 -14.94 0.22 -11.47
C ARG A 96 -15.68 0.26 -12.82
N GLU A 97 -16.86 -0.36 -12.89
CA GLU A 97 -17.72 -0.36 -14.09
C GLU A 97 -18.46 0.96 -14.34
N ARG A 98 -18.46 1.90 -13.38
CA ARG A 98 -19.16 3.18 -13.52
C ARG A 98 -18.37 4.15 -14.40
N ARG A 99 -19.05 4.84 -15.31
CA ARG A 99 -18.43 5.83 -16.23
C ARG A 99 -17.61 6.92 -15.54
N GLY A 100 -17.98 7.34 -14.32
CA GLY A 100 -17.25 8.35 -13.54
C GLY A 100 -15.95 7.86 -12.90
N ALA A 101 -15.69 6.55 -12.92
CA ALA A 101 -14.58 5.91 -12.23
C ALA A 101 -13.31 5.78 -13.10
N GLN A 102 -13.36 6.27 -14.35
CA GLN A 102 -12.25 6.26 -15.31
C GLN A 102 -11.01 7.06 -14.86
N HIS A 103 -11.17 7.95 -13.87
CA HIS A 103 -10.08 8.77 -13.32
C HIS A 103 -9.42 8.16 -12.08
N ILE A 104 -9.86 6.97 -11.66
CA ILE A 104 -9.26 6.24 -10.54
C ILE A 104 -8.13 5.37 -11.08
N ASP A 105 -6.98 5.42 -10.43
CA ASP A 105 -5.84 4.54 -10.74
C ASP A 105 -6.11 3.17 -10.10
N TRP A 106 -6.86 2.35 -10.82
CA TRP A 106 -7.22 0.99 -10.39
C TRP A 106 -5.99 0.09 -10.24
N ASP A 107 -4.97 0.29 -11.07
CA ASP A 107 -3.74 -0.49 -10.98
C ASP A 107 -2.99 -0.18 -9.68
N ALA A 108 -2.99 1.07 -9.20
CA ALA A 108 -2.45 1.43 -7.89
C ALA A 108 -3.23 0.76 -6.74
N ILE A 109 -4.56 0.74 -6.84
CA ILE A 109 -5.42 0.07 -5.85
C ILE A 109 -5.14 -1.44 -5.81
N ASP A 110 -5.01 -2.08 -6.96
CA ASP A 110 -4.70 -3.52 -7.07
C ASP A 110 -3.30 -3.83 -6.50
N ARG A 111 -2.30 -2.98 -6.74
CA ARG A 111 -0.97 -3.11 -6.12
C ARG A 111 -1.05 -2.99 -4.60
N ALA A 112 -1.76 -2.01 -4.07
CA ALA A 112 -1.95 -1.84 -2.63
C ALA A 112 -2.65 -3.05 -1.99
N ARG A 113 -3.71 -3.55 -2.65
CA ARG A 113 -4.48 -4.72 -2.23
C ARG A 113 -3.58 -5.95 -2.07
N VAL A 114 -2.77 -6.22 -3.10
CA VAL A 114 -1.83 -7.33 -3.12
C VAL A 114 -0.75 -7.16 -2.05
N ALA A 115 -0.17 -5.97 -1.94
CA ALA A 115 0.84 -5.65 -0.93
C ALA A 115 0.28 -5.81 0.50
N ALA A 116 -0.99 -5.50 0.71
CA ALA A 116 -1.68 -5.67 1.98
C ALA A 116 -2.10 -7.12 2.27
N GLY A 117 -2.03 -8.03 1.28
CA GLY A 117 -2.47 -9.42 1.40
C GLY A 117 -3.98 -9.61 1.40
N ALA A 118 -4.74 -8.61 0.96
CA ALA A 118 -6.18 -8.73 0.76
C ALA A 118 -6.46 -9.40 -0.59
N ALA A 119 -6.23 -10.71 -0.70
CA ALA A 119 -6.56 -11.48 -1.91
C ALA A 119 -8.08 -11.67 -2.05
#